data_AF-A0A5C1WCU1-F1
#
_entry.id   AF-A0A5C1WCU1-F1
#
_cell.length_a   1.000
_cell.length_b   1.000
_cell.length_c   1.000
_cell.angle_alpha   90.00
_cell.angle_beta   90.00
_cell.angle_gamma   90.00
#
_symmetry.space_group_name_H-M   'P 1'
#
loop_
_entity.id
_entity.type
_entity.pdbx_description
1 polymer ?
#
loop_
_entity_poly.entity_id
_entity_poly.type
_entity_poly.pdbx_seq_one_letter_code
_entity_poly.pdbx_strand_id
1 'polypeptide(L)'
;MNVLQRYFLETGDTPSRLALRIGRSPSTISRVLRGERSASTDLAIDIEDGTGGKVSARDCLAIQLDMLREQSGSSALLVVDAQEAPAAEASASASAALSVSERAA
;
A
#
# COMPACT_ATOMS: atom_id res chain seq x y z
N MET A 1 2.14 7.06 13.93
CA MET A 1 0.89 7.64 14.46
C MET A 1 -0.02 7.91 13.28
N ASN A 2 -1.25 7.39 13.28
CA ASN A 2 -2.14 7.43 12.10
C ASN A 2 -3.06 8.67 12.10
N VAL A 3 -3.73 8.95 10.96
CA VAL A 3 -4.57 10.15 10.80
C VAL A 3 -5.73 10.20 11.80
N LEU A 4 -6.33 9.05 12.16
CA LEU A 4 -7.42 8.98 13.12
C LEU A 4 -6.95 9.27 14.56
N GLN A 5 -5.78 8.77 14.95
CA GLN A 5 -5.17 9.09 16.25
C GLN A 5 -4.90 10.58 16.37
N ARG A 6 -4.40 11.20 15.30
CA ARG A 6 -4.18 12.65 15.24
C ARG A 6 -5.49 13.42 15.40
N TYR A 7 -6.54 13.00 14.68
CA TYR A 7 -7.88 13.59 14.80
C TYR A 7 -8.39 13.57 16.25
N PHE A 8 -8.29 12.44 16.95
CA PHE A 8 -8.76 12.34 18.34
C PHE A 8 -7.98 13.25 19.30
N LEU A 9 -6.67 13.40 19.09
CA LEU A 9 -5.85 14.30 19.90
C LEU A 9 -6.15 15.77 19.63
N GLU A 10 -6.36 16.17 18.38
CA GLU A 10 -6.61 17.56 18.00
C GLU A 10 -8.03 18.02 18.35
N THR A 11 -9.01 17.12 18.27
CA THR A 11 -10.44 17.46 18.50
C THR A 11 -10.93 17.15 19.91
N GLY A 12 -10.20 16.32 20.67
CA GLY A 12 -10.69 15.76 21.93
C GLY A 12 -11.85 14.78 21.75
N ASP A 13 -12.14 14.35 20.52
CA ASP A 13 -13.15 13.35 20.25
C ASP A 13 -12.65 11.95 20.66
N THR A 14 -13.57 11.00 20.81
CA THR A 14 -13.22 9.64 21.23
C THR A 14 -13.69 8.59 20.22
N PRO A 15 -13.03 7.42 20.14
CA PRO A 15 -13.45 6.32 19.28
C PRO A 15 -14.91 5.92 19.50
N SER A 16 -15.35 5.91 20.77
CA SER A 16 -16.73 5.59 21.14
C SER A 16 -17.73 6.65 20.66
N ARG A 17 -17.39 7.94 20.77
CA ARG A 17 -18.25 9.03 20.30
C ARG A 17 -18.36 9.04 18.78
N LEU A 18 -17.25 8.89 18.07
CA LEU A 18 -17.25 8.78 16.62
C LEU A 18 -18.09 7.57 16.18
N ALA A 19 -17.88 6.40 16.78
CA ALA A 19 -18.63 5.19 16.46
C ALA A 19 -20.15 5.38 16.62
N LEU A 20 -20.60 5.98 17.73
CA LEU A 20 -22.00 6.30 17.94
C LEU A 20 -22.55 7.27 16.89
N ARG A 21 -21.76 8.28 16.50
CA ARG A 21 -22.14 9.27 15.50
C ARG A 21 -22.39 8.66 14.13
N ILE A 22 -21.57 7.68 13.75
CA ILE A 22 -21.65 7.01 12.45
C ILE A 22 -22.48 5.72 12.48
N GLY A 23 -23.15 5.42 13.60
CA GLY A 23 -23.98 4.22 13.73
C GLY A 23 -23.20 2.90 13.73
N ARG A 24 -21.93 2.90 14.17
CA ARG A 24 -21.07 1.70 14.22
C ARG A 24 -20.71 1.33 15.65
N SER A 25 -20.21 0.11 15.84
CA SER A 25 -19.74 -0.32 17.15
C SER A 25 -18.38 0.34 17.51
N PRO A 26 -18.14 0.72 18.77
CA PRO A 26 -16.83 1.23 19.20
C PRO A 26 -15.68 0.24 18.96
N SER A 27 -15.97 -1.06 19.02
CA SER A 27 -15.02 -2.12 18.69
C SER A 27 -14.58 -2.08 17.22
N THR A 28 -15.44 -1.64 16.31
CA THR A 28 -15.10 -1.49 14.89
C THR A 28 -14.04 -0.41 14.70
N ILE A 29 -14.25 0.77 15.28
CA ILE A 29 -13.27 1.87 15.23
C ILE A 29 -11.96 1.48 15.91
N SER A 30 -12.04 0.83 17.08
CA SER A 30 -10.87 0.41 17.84
C SER A 30 -10.00 -0.59 17.07
N ARG A 31 -10.61 -1.50 16.30
CA ARG A 31 -9.90 -2.46 15.45
C ARG A 31 -9.21 -1.80 14.26
N VAL A 32 -9.86 -0.82 13.63
CA VAL A 32 -9.25 -0.03 12.55
C VAL A 32 -8.06 0.77 13.08
N LEU A 33 -8.19 1.40 14.25
CA LEU A 33 -7.10 2.14 14.89
C LEU A 33 -5.87 1.30 15.20
N ARG A 34 -6.08 0.03 15.56
CA ARG A 34 -5.03 -0.93 15.88
C ARG A 34 -4.50 -1.68 14.67
N GLY A 35 -5.12 -1.52 13.49
CA GLY A 35 -4.72 -2.27 12.30
C GLY A 35 -5.14 -3.72 12.28
N GLU A 36 -5.98 -4.14 13.21
CA GLU A 36 -6.46 -5.53 13.30
C GLU A 36 -7.45 -5.86 12.16
N ARG A 37 -8.01 -4.84 11.50
CA ARG A 37 -8.97 -5.01 10.40
C ARG A 37 -8.89 -3.89 9.38
N SER A 38 -8.95 -4.25 8.10
CA SER A 38 -9.19 -3.33 7.00
C SER A 38 -10.55 -2.65 7.19
N ALA A 39 -10.59 -1.32 7.20
CA ALA A 39 -11.83 -0.59 7.08
C ALA A 39 -12.38 -0.81 5.66
N SER A 40 -13.63 -1.27 5.56
CA SER A 40 -14.32 -1.30 4.27
C SER A 40 -14.45 0.13 3.73
N THR A 41 -14.62 0.26 2.41
CA THR A 41 -14.89 1.56 1.79
C THR A 41 -16.09 2.24 2.43
N ASP A 42 -17.15 1.49 2.78
CA ASP A 42 -18.30 2.01 3.51
C ASP A 42 -17.90 2.63 4.86
N LEU A 43 -17.04 1.96 5.63
CA LEU A 43 -16.59 2.47 6.91
C LEU A 43 -15.71 3.71 6.74
N ALA A 44 -14.92 3.78 5.68
CA ALA A 44 -14.10 4.96 5.37
C ALA A 44 -14.98 6.17 5.02
N ILE A 45 -16.05 5.98 4.26
CA ILE A 45 -17.05 7.02 3.95
C ILE A 45 -17.78 7.45 5.23
N ASP A 46 -18.26 6.49 6.03
CA ASP A 46 -18.93 6.78 7.31
C ASP A 46 -18.03 7.62 8.24
N ILE A 47 -16.73 7.32 8.29
CA ILE A 47 -15.76 8.08 9.08
C ILE A 47 -15.56 9.49 8.52
N GLU A 48 -15.48 9.66 7.20
CA GLU A 48 -15.37 10.97 6.57
C GLU A 48 -16.57 11.85 6.94
N ASP A 49 -17.79 11.31 6.81
CA ASP A 49 -19.01 11.97 7.19
C ASP A 49 -19.05 12.27 8.70
N GLY A 50 -18.70 11.29 9.52
CA GLY A 50 -18.68 11.41 10.99
C GLY A 50 -17.64 12.39 11.53
N THR A 51 -16.58 12.65 10.78
CA THR A 51 -15.54 13.63 11.13
C THR A 51 -15.78 14.99 10.49
N GLY A 52 -16.78 15.11 9.61
CA GLY A 52 -17.06 16.32 8.84
C GLY A 52 -15.94 16.65 7.84
N GLY A 53 -15.34 15.63 7.22
CA GLY A 53 -14.25 15.78 6.25
C GLY A 53 -12.87 16.04 6.86
N LYS A 54 -12.73 16.05 8.19
CA LYS A 54 -11.41 16.20 8.85
C LYS A 54 -10.50 14.99 8.66
N VAL A 55 -11.10 13.82 8.43
CA VAL A 55 -10.40 12.60 8.04
C VAL A 55 -11.05 12.12 6.75
N SER A 56 -10.32 12.13 5.64
CA SER A 56 -10.89 11.66 4.37
C SER A 56 -10.96 10.14 4.31
N ALA A 57 -11.89 9.60 3.53
CA ALA A 57 -11.96 8.16 3.28
C ALA A 57 -10.66 7.63 2.65
N ARG A 58 -10.01 8.45 1.81
CA ARG A 58 -8.70 8.14 1.22
C ARG A 58 -7.62 7.96 2.30
N ASP A 59 -7.57 8.84 3.29
CA ASP A 59 -6.59 8.73 4.37
C ASP A 59 -6.86 7.51 5.25
N CYS A 60 -8.13 7.18 5.49
CA CYS A 60 -8.53 5.95 6.18
C CYS A 60 -8.09 4.68 5.44
N LEU A 61 -8.15 4.68 4.11
CA LEU A 61 -7.66 3.56 3.29
C LEU A 61 -6.12 3.52 3.23
N ALA A 62 -5.46 4.68 3.20
CA ALA A 62 -4.00 4.77 3.22
C ALA A 62 -3.38 4.14 4.48
N ILE A 63 -4.02 4.32 5.64
CA ILE A 63 -3.63 3.63 6.89
C ILE A 63 -3.49 2.12 6.69
N GLN A 64 -4.37 1.51 5.89
CA GLN A 64 -4.35 0.07 5.67
C GLN A 64 -3.22 -0.36 4.73
N LEU A 65 -2.96 0.44 3.70
CA LEU A 65 -1.85 0.17 2.77
C LEU A 65 -0.51 0.25 3.48
N ASP A 66 -0.34 1.22 4.38
CA ASP A 66 0.87 1.33 5.19
C ASP A 66 1.03 0.12 6.12
N MET A 67 -0.04 -0.35 6.76
CA MET A 67 0.02 -1.54 7.61
C MET A 67 0.22 -2.85 6.84
N LEU A 68 -0.40 -3.00 5.66
CA LEU A 68 -0.13 -4.15 4.78
C LEU A 68 1.33 -4.17 4.34
N ARG A 69 1.93 -3.01 4.08
CA ARG A 69 3.37 -2.89 3.76
C ARG A 69 4.25 -3.23 4.95
N GLU A 70 3.88 -2.86 6.17
CA GLU A 70 4.61 -3.23 7.38
C GLU A 70 4.52 -4.73 7.68
N GLN A 71 3.34 -5.33 7.54
CA GLN A 71 3.12 -6.77 7.73
C GLN A 71 3.81 -7.60 6.62
N SER A 72 3.75 -7.12 5.38
CA SER A 72 4.44 -7.74 4.25
C SER A 72 5.94 -7.53 4.34
N GLY A 73 6.43 -6.39 4.80
CA GLY A 73 7.84 -6.15 5.07
C GLY A 73 8.37 -7.00 6.22
N SER A 74 7.53 -7.30 7.22
CA SER A 74 7.85 -8.23 8.31
C SER A 74 7.76 -9.71 7.90
N SER A 75 7.11 -10.05 6.77
CA SER A 75 7.05 -11.41 6.21
C SER A 75 7.89 -11.60 4.92
N ALA A 76 8.40 -10.53 4.30
CA ALA A 76 9.13 -10.57 3.04
C ALA A 76 10.65 -10.75 3.20
N LEU A 77 11.14 -10.96 4.44
CA LEU A 77 12.54 -11.32 4.68
C LEU A 77 12.83 -12.83 4.53
N LEU A 78 11.88 -13.62 4.02
CA LEU A 78 12.06 -15.05 3.78
C LEU A 78 11.48 -15.55 2.45
N VAL A 79 11.70 -14.87 1.31
CA VAL A 79 11.89 -15.56 0.01
C VAL A 79 12.72 -14.68 -0.92
N VAL A 80 14.04 -14.75 -0.81
CA VAL A 80 14.93 -14.51 -1.97
C VAL A 80 15.93 -15.66 -1.97
N ASP A 81 15.44 -16.81 -2.40
CA ASP A 81 16.31 -17.85 -2.93
C ASP A 81 15.73 -18.35 -4.26
N ALA A 82 16.64 -18.64 -5.19
CA ALA A 82 16.46 -19.18 -6.53
C ALA A 82 15.78 -18.28 -7.60
N GLN A 83 16.47 -17.23 -8.05
CA GLN A 83 16.55 -17.01 -9.50
C GLN A 83 17.74 -17.80 -10.03
N GLU A 84 17.47 -19.06 -10.37
CA GLU A 84 18.28 -19.84 -11.30
C GLU A 84 18.31 -19.06 -12.62
N ALA A 85 19.48 -18.51 -12.96
CA ALA A 85 19.69 -17.78 -14.20
C ALA A 85 19.57 -18.74 -15.40
N PRO A 86 18.89 -18.32 -16.48
CA PRO A 86 18.62 -19.18 -17.62
C PRO A 86 19.87 -19.44 -18.47
N ALA A 87 19.86 -20.61 -19.10
CA ALA A 87 20.78 -21.02 -20.15
C ALA A 87 20.74 -20.12 -21.39
N ALA A 88 21.80 -20.25 -22.21
CA ALA A 88 22.15 -19.56 -23.46
C ALA A 88 22.91 -18.24 -23.22
N GLU A 89 24.10 -18.03 -23.78
CA GLU A 89 24.33 -18.04 -25.23
C GLU A 89 25.70 -18.55 -25.66
N ALA A 90 25.68 -19.38 -26.71
CA ALA A 90 26.80 -19.57 -27.60
C ALA A 90 26.84 -18.41 -28.61
N SER A 91 27.99 -17.74 -28.73
CA SER A 91 28.35 -16.94 -29.92
C SER A 91 29.87 -16.72 -29.87
N ALA A 92 30.66 -17.57 -30.53
CA ALA A 92 31.05 -17.42 -31.92
C ALA A 92 31.76 -16.07 -32.19
N SER A 93 33.08 -16.06 -31.95
CA SER A 93 34.00 -15.08 -32.52
C SER A 93 33.95 -15.15 -34.04
N ALA A 94 33.22 -14.24 -34.67
CA ALA A 94 33.37 -13.91 -36.08
C ALA A 94 33.99 -12.52 -36.18
N SER A 95 35.25 -12.50 -36.58
CA SER A 95 36.06 -11.31 -36.80
C SER A 95 35.44 -10.40 -37.86
N ALA A 96 35.41 -9.11 -37.54
CA ALA A 96 35.14 -8.03 -38.47
C ALA A 96 36.35 -7.75 -39.37
N ALA A 97 36.14 -7.70 -40.68
CA ALA A 97 36.86 -6.84 -41.62
C ALA A 97 35.98 -6.70 -42.88
N LEU A 98 35.27 -5.58 -43.01
CA LEU A 98 35.62 -4.46 -43.91
C LEU A 98 35.61 -4.83 -45.40
N SER A 99 34.52 -4.46 -46.10
CA SER A 99 34.48 -3.27 -46.97
C SER A 99 33.40 -3.43 -48.05
N VAL A 100 32.44 -2.50 -48.00
CA VAL A 100 31.51 -2.20 -49.10
C VAL A 100 32.23 -1.30 -50.10
N SER A 101 32.20 -1.67 -51.37
CA SER A 101 32.38 -0.77 -52.53
C SER A 101 31.56 -1.36 -53.66
N GLU A 102 30.37 -0.81 -53.90
CA GLU A 102 30.10 0.04 -55.07
C GLU A 102 30.28 -0.71 -56.41
N ARG A 103 29.18 -1.06 -57.10
CA ARG A 103 28.51 -0.21 -58.10
C ARG A 103 27.61 -1.06 -59.00
N ALA A 104 26.46 -0.49 -59.33
CA ALA A 104 25.47 -1.00 -60.25
C ALA A 104 25.95 -0.95 -61.72
N ALA A 105 25.61 -2.01 -62.48
CA ALA A 105 24.97 -2.02 -63.80
C ALA A 105 25.22 -3.37 -64.48
#